data_AF-A0A378JVJ5-F1
#
_entry.id   AF-A0A378JVJ5-F1
#
_cell.length_a   1.000
_cell.length_b   1.000
_cell.length_c   1.000
_cell.angle_alpha   90.00
_cell.angle_beta   90.00
_cell.angle_gamma   90.00
#
_symmetry.space_group_name_H-M   'P 1'
#
loop_
_entity.id
_entity.type
_entity.pdbx_description
1 polymer ?
#
loop_
_entity_poly.entity_id
_entity_poly.type
_entity_poly.pdbx_seq_one_letter_code
_entity_poly.pdbx_strand_id
1 'polypeptide(L)'
;MKNLLGFILFAFISTIACADELGKKTYDIACQNCHSPKLATAIKAPAAFDKNAWELRFKKAETESENNPSYFKTPMDYLLYSVKMGKGLMYHGGLCNEADVPNKDCSDEALTAAINYMSEPQSE
;
A
#
# COMPACT_ATOMS: atom_id res chain seq x y z
N MET A 1 -35.66 2.91 -13.40
CA MET A 1 -34.47 2.02 -13.46
C MET A 1 -33.26 2.67 -14.13
N LYS A 2 -33.43 3.41 -15.24
CA LYS A 2 -32.33 4.10 -15.94
C LYS A 2 -31.59 5.15 -15.09
N ASN A 3 -32.31 5.84 -14.19
CA ASN A 3 -31.72 6.83 -13.26
C ASN A 3 -31.04 6.17 -12.04
N LEU A 4 -31.41 4.94 -11.67
CA LEU A 4 -30.79 4.24 -10.54
C LEU A 4 -29.42 3.66 -10.92
N LEU A 5 -29.29 3.17 -12.17
CA LEU A 5 -28.01 2.73 -12.73
C LEU A 5 -26.98 3.86 -12.80
N GLY A 6 -27.39 5.09 -13.12
CA GLY A 6 -26.50 6.25 -13.15
C GLY A 6 -25.95 6.63 -11.77
N PHE A 7 -26.79 6.57 -10.73
CA PHE A 7 -26.39 6.87 -9.35
C PHE A 7 -25.43 5.82 -8.77
N ILE A 8 -25.65 4.52 -9.07
CA ILE A 8 -24.75 3.45 -8.62
C ILE A 8 -23.39 3.57 -9.29
N LEU A 9 -23.35 3.87 -10.60
CA LEU A 9 -22.10 4.05 -11.33
C LEU A 9 -21.27 5.23 -10.81
N PHE A 10 -21.93 6.36 -10.48
CA PHE A 10 -21.25 7.55 -9.95
C PHE A 10 -20.68 7.34 -8.54
N ALA A 11 -21.39 6.56 -7.70
CA ALA A 11 -20.91 6.24 -6.35
C ALA A 11 -19.65 5.36 -6.38
N PHE A 12 -19.59 4.37 -7.28
CA PHE A 12 -18.42 3.49 -7.43
C PHE A 12 -17.18 4.21 -7.95
N ILE A 13 -17.32 5.14 -8.89
CA ILE A 13 -16.17 5.88 -9.44
C ILE A 13 -15.55 6.80 -8.37
N SER A 14 -16.40 7.43 -7.54
CA SER A 14 -15.94 8.34 -6.48
C SER A 14 -15.12 7.62 -5.40
N THR A 15 -15.48 6.39 -5.05
CA THR A 15 -14.76 5.62 -4.02
C THR A 15 -13.38 5.16 -4.48
N ILE A 16 -13.21 4.82 -5.77
CA ILE A 16 -11.93 4.39 -6.33
C ILE A 16 -10.95 5.57 -6.36
N ALA A 17 -11.40 6.72 -6.87
CA ALA A 17 -10.59 7.94 -6.92
C ALA A 17 -10.10 8.40 -5.53
N CYS A 18 -10.93 8.27 -4.50
CA CYS A 18 -10.53 8.59 -3.13
C CYS A 18 -9.47 7.64 -2.56
N ALA A 19 -9.54 6.35 -2.90
CA ALA A 19 -8.56 5.35 -2.46
C ALA A 19 -7.19 5.56 -3.14
N ASP A 20 -7.19 5.90 -4.43
CA ASP A 20 -5.97 6.20 -5.20
C ASP A 20 -5.25 7.44 -4.63
N GLU A 21 -6.01 8.52 -4.35
CA GLU A 21 -5.46 9.74 -3.73
C GLU A 21 -4.92 9.48 -2.32
N LEU A 22 -5.62 8.66 -1.51
CA LEU A 22 -5.15 8.29 -0.17
C LEU A 22 -3.84 7.49 -0.24
N GLY A 23 -3.77 6.49 -1.11
CA GLY A 23 -2.58 5.65 -1.28
C GLY A 23 -1.39 6.44 -1.77
N LYS A 24 -1.60 7.29 -2.78
CA LYS A 24 -0.58 8.20 -3.30
C LYS A 24 -0.08 9.16 -2.24
N LYS A 25 -0.97 9.82 -1.50
CA LYS A 25 -0.61 10.78 -0.44
C LYS A 25 0.23 10.12 0.65
N THR A 26 -0.16 8.93 1.10
CA THR A 26 0.60 8.19 2.12
C THR A 26 1.95 7.74 1.59
N TYR A 27 2.03 7.29 0.34
CA TYR A 27 3.29 6.97 -0.33
C TYR A 27 4.22 8.19 -0.38
N ASP A 28 3.71 9.35 -0.82
CA ASP A 28 4.48 10.58 -0.94
C ASP A 28 4.99 11.09 0.42
N ILE A 29 4.20 10.94 1.49
CA ILE A 29 4.59 11.40 2.82
C ILE A 29 5.64 10.48 3.46
N ALA A 30 5.48 9.16 3.31
CA ALA A 30 6.21 8.20 4.13
C ALA A 30 7.05 7.22 3.30
N CYS A 31 6.42 6.51 2.36
CA CYS A 31 7.00 5.33 1.73
C CYS A 31 8.05 5.66 0.65
N GLN A 32 7.90 6.77 -0.08
CA GLN A 32 8.75 7.11 -1.23
C GLN A 32 10.24 7.28 -0.87
N ASN A 33 10.52 7.62 0.38
CA ASN A 33 11.86 7.80 0.91
C ASN A 33 12.71 6.53 0.83
N CYS A 34 12.08 5.36 0.72
CA CYS A 34 12.75 4.08 0.55
C CYS A 34 12.27 3.33 -0.70
N HIS A 35 11.00 3.46 -1.06
CA HIS A 35 10.37 2.68 -2.13
C HIS A 35 10.38 3.38 -3.49
N SER A 36 10.86 4.63 -3.61
CA SER A 36 10.97 5.26 -4.93
C SER A 36 11.85 4.43 -5.87
N PRO A 37 11.48 4.30 -7.17
CA PRO A 37 12.23 3.47 -8.12
C PRO A 37 13.73 3.79 -8.20
N LYS A 38 14.08 5.07 -7.97
CA LYS A 38 15.47 5.54 -8.02
C LYS A 38 16.35 5.03 -6.88
N LEU A 39 15.77 4.80 -5.69
CA LEU A 39 16.52 4.45 -4.49
C LEU A 39 16.31 3.00 -4.06
N ALA A 40 15.11 2.47 -4.25
CA ALA A 40 14.69 1.19 -3.68
C ALA A 40 15.64 0.04 -4.02
N THR A 41 16.08 -0.06 -5.28
CA THR A 41 17.02 -1.10 -5.73
C THR A 41 18.36 -1.02 -4.99
N ALA A 42 18.89 0.19 -4.75
CA ALA A 42 20.17 0.39 -4.08
C ALA A 42 20.13 -0.07 -2.61
N ILE A 43 18.99 0.10 -1.95
CA ILE A 43 18.78 -0.31 -0.54
C ILE A 43 18.05 -1.65 -0.39
N LYS A 44 17.82 -2.36 -1.51
CA LYS A 44 17.11 -3.66 -1.57
C LYS A 44 15.67 -3.61 -1.05
N ALA A 45 15.01 -2.45 -1.10
CA ALA A 45 13.57 -2.33 -0.91
C ALA A 45 12.82 -2.75 -2.21
N PRO A 46 11.57 -3.24 -2.13
CA PRO A 46 10.75 -3.41 -3.32
C PRO A 46 10.45 -2.04 -3.94
N ALA A 47 10.91 -1.80 -5.16
CA ALA A 47 10.63 -0.55 -5.86
C ALA A 47 9.12 -0.40 -6.09
N ALA A 48 8.59 0.79 -5.83
CA ALA A 48 7.23 1.14 -6.23
C ALA A 48 7.08 0.93 -7.74
N PHE A 49 5.95 0.36 -8.13
CA PHE A 49 5.54 0.08 -9.49
C PHE A 49 6.38 -0.98 -10.22
N ASP A 50 7.33 -1.63 -9.54
CA ASP A 50 8.00 -2.83 -10.04
C ASP A 50 7.11 -4.05 -9.83
N LYS A 51 6.38 -4.42 -10.89
CA LYS A 51 5.46 -5.55 -10.91
C LYS A 51 6.10 -6.84 -10.38
N ASN A 52 7.32 -7.16 -10.80
CA ASN A 52 7.98 -8.42 -10.42
C ASN A 52 8.36 -8.41 -8.93
N ALA A 53 8.83 -7.26 -8.43
CA ALA A 53 9.13 -7.11 -7.02
C ALA A 53 7.88 -7.30 -6.15
N TRP A 54 6.76 -6.68 -6.53
CA TRP A 54 5.51 -6.75 -5.78
C TRP A 54 4.82 -8.11 -5.89
N GLU A 55 4.79 -8.75 -7.06
CA GLU A 55 4.29 -10.12 -7.22
C GLU A 55 5.00 -11.10 -6.26
N LEU A 56 6.32 -10.98 -6.13
CA LEU A 56 7.08 -11.80 -5.18
C LEU A 56 6.68 -11.52 -3.71
N ARG A 57 6.35 -10.27 -3.37
CA ARG A 57 5.89 -9.93 -2.01
C ARG A 57 4.50 -10.46 -1.72
N PHE A 58 3.57 -10.33 -2.67
CA PHE A 58 2.22 -10.88 -2.55
C PHE A 58 2.23 -12.40 -2.48
N LYS A 59 3.03 -13.09 -3.30
CA LYS A 59 3.17 -14.56 -3.22
C LYS A 59 3.69 -15.01 -1.86
N LYS A 60 4.68 -14.30 -1.30
CA LYS A 60 5.16 -14.59 0.05
C LYS A 60 4.05 -14.34 1.09
N ALA A 61 3.34 -13.23 0.97
CA ALA A 61 2.27 -12.88 1.89
C ALA A 61 1.10 -13.89 1.85
N GLU A 62 0.79 -14.43 0.68
CA GLU A 62 -0.16 -15.53 0.50
C GLU A 62 0.27 -16.77 1.28
N THR A 63 1.50 -17.24 1.07
CA THR A 63 2.05 -18.38 1.85
C THR A 63 2.01 -18.14 3.36
N GLU A 64 2.31 -16.91 3.81
CA GLU A 64 2.31 -16.56 5.23
C GLU A 64 0.89 -16.53 5.82
N SER A 65 -0.09 -16.10 5.03
CA SER A 65 -1.52 -16.12 5.39
C SER A 65 -2.06 -17.56 5.46
N GLU A 66 -1.71 -18.40 4.49
CA GLU A 66 -2.07 -19.83 4.48
C GLU A 66 -1.49 -20.58 5.68
N ASN A 67 -0.23 -20.30 6.04
CA ASN A 67 0.45 -20.96 7.16
C ASN A 67 0.01 -20.44 8.53
N ASN A 68 -0.51 -19.21 8.62
CA ASN A 68 -0.85 -18.55 9.89
C ASN A 68 -2.25 -17.90 9.86
N PRO A 69 -3.33 -18.64 9.56
CA PRO A 69 -4.65 -18.08 9.30
C PRO A 69 -5.30 -17.43 10.53
N SER A 70 -4.84 -17.75 11.74
CA SER A 70 -5.27 -17.08 12.97
C SER A 70 -4.73 -15.66 13.11
N TYR A 71 -3.62 -15.34 12.43
CA TYR A 71 -2.94 -14.05 12.49
C TYR A 71 -3.16 -13.22 11.23
N PHE A 72 -3.14 -13.85 10.05
CA PHE A 72 -3.30 -13.18 8.76
C PHE A 72 -4.41 -13.87 7.97
N LYS A 73 -5.58 -13.24 7.88
CA LYS A 73 -6.73 -13.75 7.13
C LYS A 73 -6.56 -13.54 5.63
N THR A 74 -5.80 -12.52 5.26
CA THR A 74 -5.47 -12.17 3.88
C THR A 74 -3.97 -11.94 3.69
N PRO A 75 -3.45 -12.01 2.45
CA PRO A 75 -2.08 -11.57 2.16
C PRO A 75 -1.83 -10.10 2.55
N MET A 76 -2.84 -9.23 2.40
CA MET A 76 -2.72 -7.83 2.79
C MET A 76 -2.52 -7.67 4.30
N ASP A 77 -3.15 -8.50 5.13
CA ASP A 77 -2.95 -8.47 6.59
C ASP A 77 -1.47 -8.68 6.95
N TYR A 78 -0.79 -9.60 6.26
CA TYR A 78 0.65 -9.83 6.47
C TYR A 78 1.52 -8.67 5.98
N LEU A 79 1.18 -8.07 4.84
CA LEU A 79 1.92 -6.92 4.30
C LEU A 79 1.76 -5.71 5.20
N LEU A 80 0.53 -5.39 5.62
CA LEU A 80 0.23 -4.32 6.57
C LEU A 80 0.92 -4.57 7.92
N TYR A 81 0.86 -5.79 8.44
CA TYR A 81 1.60 -6.18 9.64
C TYR A 81 3.11 -5.93 9.48
N SER A 82 3.69 -6.31 8.34
CA SER A 82 5.11 -6.08 8.05
C SER A 82 5.46 -4.59 8.03
N VAL A 83 4.58 -3.73 7.49
CA VAL A 83 4.77 -2.26 7.53
C VAL A 83 4.71 -1.74 8.96
N LYS A 84 3.70 -2.13 9.73
CA LYS A 84 3.50 -1.67 11.11
C LYS A 84 4.66 -2.08 12.03
N MET A 85 5.13 -3.32 11.90
CA MET A 85 6.23 -3.85 12.70
C MET A 85 7.62 -3.51 12.17
N GLY A 86 7.72 -3.00 10.94
CA GLY A 86 8.99 -2.88 10.24
C GLY A 86 9.56 -4.24 9.80
N LYS A 87 10.47 -4.20 8.82
CA LYS A 87 11.12 -5.41 8.27
C LYS A 87 12.44 -5.08 7.61
N GLY A 88 13.53 -5.65 8.12
CA GLY A 88 14.87 -5.34 7.64
C GLY A 88 15.20 -3.86 7.88
N LEU A 89 15.43 -3.10 6.81
CA LEU A 89 15.68 -1.65 6.87
C LEU A 89 14.40 -0.81 6.92
N MET A 90 13.23 -1.41 6.71
CA MET A 90 11.96 -0.68 6.81
C MET A 90 11.62 -0.45 8.28
N TYR A 91 11.53 0.82 8.67
CA TYR A 91 11.17 1.22 10.04
C TYR A 91 9.71 0.90 10.35
N HIS A 92 9.37 0.82 11.65
CA HIS A 92 8.01 0.61 12.12
C HIS A 92 7.08 1.70 11.55
N GLY A 93 5.92 1.29 11.03
CA GLY A 93 4.96 2.20 10.40
C GLY A 93 5.46 2.88 9.12
N GLY A 94 6.57 2.43 8.52
CA GLY A 94 7.09 2.98 7.27
C GLY A 94 7.52 4.46 7.36
N LEU A 95 7.91 4.94 8.55
CA LEU A 95 8.21 6.34 8.86
C LEU A 95 7.01 7.30 8.84
N CYS A 96 5.77 6.79 8.76
CA CYS A 96 4.59 7.66 8.69
C CYS A 96 4.42 8.50 9.96
N ASN A 97 4.66 7.93 11.13
CA ASN A 97 4.54 8.68 12.40
C ASN A 97 5.68 9.68 12.61
N GLU A 98 6.79 9.47 11.93
CA GLU A 98 8.00 10.27 11.97
C GLU A 98 7.97 11.43 10.96
N ALA A 99 7.06 11.40 9.97
CA ALA A 99 6.93 12.47 9.00
C ALA A 99 6.49 13.78 9.67
N ASP A 100 7.25 14.86 9.47
CA ASP A 100 6.94 16.19 9.99
C ASP A 100 5.97 16.94 9.06
N VAL A 101 4.77 16.38 8.90
CA VAL A 101 3.68 17.00 8.13
C VAL A 101 2.39 17.03 8.96
N PRO A 102 1.64 18.14 8.95
CA PRO A 102 0.38 18.24 9.66
C PRO A 102 -0.67 17.31 9.03
N ASN A 103 -1.58 16.78 9.85
CA ASN A 103 -2.69 15.93 9.41
C ASN A 103 -2.27 14.71 8.57
N LYS A 104 -1.11 14.11 8.88
CA LYS A 104 -0.72 12.81 8.30
C LYS A 104 -1.71 11.73 8.72
N ASP A 105 -2.07 10.88 7.78
CA ASP A 105 -2.91 9.72 8.02
C ASP A 105 -2.01 8.48 8.00
N CYS A 106 -1.84 7.87 9.17
CA CYS A 106 -1.07 6.64 9.36
C CYS A 106 -1.98 5.46 9.76
N SER A 107 -3.26 5.54 9.41
CA SER A 107 -4.23 4.47 9.65
C SER A 107 -3.90 3.22 8.84
N ASP A 108 -4.46 2.10 9.27
CA ASP A 108 -4.35 0.83 8.55
C ASP A 108 -4.92 0.94 7.11
N GLU A 109 -5.95 1.77 6.91
CA GLU A 109 -6.53 2.08 5.60
C GLU A 109 -5.54 2.85 4.72
N ALA A 110 -4.92 3.91 5.26
CA ALA A 110 -3.93 4.71 4.54
C ALA A 110 -2.69 3.91 4.14
N LEU A 111 -2.18 3.06 5.04
CA LEU A 111 -1.04 2.19 4.77
C LEU A 111 -1.39 1.09 3.77
N THR A 112 -2.59 0.51 3.85
CA THR A 112 -3.08 -0.47 2.86
C THR A 112 -3.22 0.16 1.48
N ALA A 113 -3.80 1.36 1.40
CA ALA A 113 -3.91 2.11 0.16
C ALA A 113 -2.52 2.41 -0.43
N ALA A 114 -1.53 2.74 0.39
CA ALA A 114 -0.16 2.95 -0.07
C ALA A 114 0.51 1.68 -0.61
N ILE A 115 0.26 0.51 0.01
CA ILE A 115 0.74 -0.78 -0.50
C ILE A 115 0.13 -1.05 -1.87
N ASN A 116 -1.18 -0.88 -2.01
CA ASN A 116 -1.87 -1.04 -3.30
C ASN A 116 -1.30 -0.11 -4.36
N TYR A 117 -1.22 1.19 -4.05
CA TYR A 117 -0.67 2.22 -4.92
C TYR A 117 0.73 1.85 -5.43
N MET A 118 1.63 1.45 -4.52
CA MET A 118 2.99 1.03 -4.92
C MET A 118 3.02 -0.27 -5.72
N SER A 119 2.04 -1.17 -5.55
CA SER A 119 2.05 -2.49 -6.19
C SER A 119 1.50 -2.49 -7.61
N GLU A 120 0.72 -1.47 -7.98
CA GLU A 120 0.11 -1.35 -9.30
C GLU A 120 1.07 -0.66 -10.28
N PRO A 121 1.19 -1.15 -11.53
CA PRO A 121 1.93 -0.41 -12.56
C PRO A 121 1.23 0.93 -12.82
N GLN A 122 1.95 2.04 -12.73
CA GLN A 122 1.41 3.33 -13.14
C GLN A 122 1.38 3.39 -14.67
N SER A 123 0.23 3.71 -15.25
CA SER A 123 0.14 4.08 -16.67
C SER A 123 0.76 5.47 -16.86
N GLU A 124 1.71 5.59 -17.78
CA GLU A 124 2.26 6.89 -18.23
C GLU A 124 1.21 7.79 -18.89
#